data_AF-D2D1T9-F1
#
_entry.id   AF-D2D1T9-F1
#
_cell.length_a   1.000
_cell.length_b   1.000
_cell.length_c   1.000
_cell.angle_alpha   90.00
_cell.angle_beta   90.00
_cell.angle_gamma   90.00
#
_symmetry.space_group_name_H-M   'P 1'
#
loop_
_entity.id
_entity.type
_entity.pdbx_description
1 polymer ?
#
loop_
_entity_poly.entity_id
_entity_poly.type
_entity_poly.pdbx_seq_one_letter_code
_entity_poly.pdbx_strand_id
1 'polypeptide(L)'
;KNFAVVSLRQVRSPCLGDKFSSMHGQKGVLGYLESQENFPFTKQGIVPDIVINPHAFPSRQTPAQLLEAALGKGIACGGTLRYATPFSTPSVESITEQLHR
;
A
#
# COMPACT_ATOMS: atom_id res chain seq x y z
N LYS A 1 -42.59 -25.29 -12.80
CA LYS A 1 -41.26 -25.24 -13.47
C LYS A 1 -40.22 -25.34 -12.37
N ASN A 2 -39.46 -26.44 -12.32
CA ASN A 2 -38.44 -26.63 -11.30
C ASN A 2 -37.17 -25.91 -11.75
N PHE A 3 -36.54 -25.16 -10.85
CA PHE A 3 -35.33 -24.39 -11.12
C PHE A 3 -34.39 -24.51 -9.91
N ALA A 4 -33.10 -24.68 -10.19
CA ALA A 4 -32.05 -24.72 -9.19
C ALA A 4 -30.86 -23.88 -9.67
N VAL A 5 -30.25 -23.13 -8.75
CA VAL A 5 -29.00 -22.38 -8.96
C VAL A 5 -27.93 -23.02 -8.09
N VAL A 6 -26.76 -23.27 -8.70
CA VAL A 6 -25.58 -23.75 -7.99
C VAL A 6 -24.48 -22.71 -8.16
N SER A 7 -23.92 -22.25 -7.05
CA SER A 7 -22.77 -21.35 -7.03
C SER A 7 -21.57 -22.09 -6.44
N LEU A 8 -20.44 -22.02 -7.13
CA LEU A 8 -19.19 -22.65 -6.70
C LEU A 8 -18.17 -21.58 -6.36
N ARG A 9 -17.36 -21.84 -5.33
CA ARG A 9 -16.22 -21.00 -4.95
C ARG A 9 -14.96 -21.50 -5.64
N GLN A 10 -14.14 -20.58 -6.13
CA GLN A 10 -12.77 -20.85 -6.55
C GLN A 10 -11.81 -19.92 -5.82
N VAL A 11 -10.74 -20.48 -5.24
CA VAL A 11 -9.65 -19.68 -4.67
C VAL A 11 -8.75 -19.20 -5.80
N ARG A 12 -8.36 -17.92 -5.75
CA ARG A 12 -7.48 -17.28 -6.73
C ARG A 12 -6.34 -16.61 -5.98
N SER A 13 -5.11 -17.03 -6.28
CA SER A 13 -3.90 -16.36 -5.80
C SER A 13 -3.50 -15.26 -6.79
N PRO A 14 -2.81 -14.19 -6.34
CA PRO A 14 -2.29 -13.16 -7.22
C PRO A 14 -1.40 -13.74 -8.31
N CYS A 15 -1.65 -13.35 -9.56
CA CYS A 15 -0.83 -13.76 -10.70
C CYS A 15 -0.46 -12.57 -11.60
N LEU A 16 0.54 -12.78 -12.46
CA LEU A 16 0.99 -11.77 -13.42
C LEU A 16 -0.20 -11.28 -14.26
N GLY A 17 -0.33 -9.97 -14.40
CA GLY A 17 -1.46 -9.35 -15.09
C GLY A 17 -2.63 -8.94 -14.18
N ASP A 18 -2.65 -9.36 -12.91
CA ASP A 18 -3.66 -8.89 -11.95
C ASP A 18 -3.52 -7.39 -11.68
N LYS A 19 -4.65 -6.73 -11.44
CA LYS A 19 -4.73 -5.28 -11.25
C LYS A 19 -4.82 -4.94 -9.77
N PHE A 20 -3.98 -3.99 -9.37
CA PHE A 20 -3.97 -3.42 -8.02
C PHE A 20 -4.09 -1.90 -8.11
N SER A 21 -4.63 -1.28 -7.08
CA SER A 21 -4.66 0.17 -6.95
C SER A 21 -4.56 0.56 -5.48
N SER A 22 -3.81 1.63 -5.19
CA SER A 22 -3.96 2.32 -3.92
C SER A 22 -5.30 3.07 -3.87
N MET A 23 -5.65 3.56 -2.69
CA MET A 23 -6.80 4.47 -2.50
C MET A 23 -6.59 5.84 -3.16
N HIS A 24 -5.40 6.12 -3.67
CA HIS A 24 -5.00 7.36 -4.31
C HIS A 24 -5.07 7.28 -5.85
N GLY A 25 -5.79 6.30 -6.39
CA GLY A 25 -5.97 6.14 -7.84
C GLY A 25 -4.72 5.67 -8.58
N GLN A 26 -3.71 5.15 -7.86
CA GLN A 26 -2.51 4.56 -8.49
C GLN A 26 -2.79 3.16 -9.00
N LYS A 27 -3.48 3.10 -10.14
CA LYS A 27 -3.74 1.86 -10.87
C LYS A 27 -2.43 1.27 -11.41
N GLY A 28 -2.19 0.01 -11.10
CA GLY A 28 -1.05 -0.78 -11.56
C GLY A 28 -1.45 -2.20 -11.92
N VAL A 29 -0.57 -2.86 -12.67
CA VAL A 29 -0.68 -4.27 -13.05
C VAL A 29 0.53 -4.99 -12.46
N LEU A 30 0.36 -6.20 -11.92
CA LEU A 30 1.48 -7.03 -11.46
C LEU A 30 2.33 -7.45 -12.67
N GLY A 31 3.46 -6.77 -12.88
CA GLY A 31 4.35 -7.00 -14.02
C GLY A 31 5.44 -8.04 -13.75
N TYR A 32 5.81 -8.25 -12.49
CA TYR A 32 6.84 -9.20 -12.09
C TYR A 32 6.50 -9.76 -10.70
N LEU A 33 6.71 -11.08 -10.53
CA LEU A 33 6.52 -11.79 -9.27
C LEU A 33 7.82 -12.55 -9.00
N GLU A 34 8.36 -12.38 -7.80
CA GLU A 34 9.69 -12.85 -7.44
C GLU A 34 9.70 -13.37 -6.01
N SER A 35 10.64 -14.25 -5.71
CA SER A 35 10.82 -14.84 -4.39
C SER A 35 11.50 -13.85 -3.44
N GLN A 36 11.18 -13.94 -2.15
CA GLN A 36 11.59 -12.96 -1.13
C GLN A 36 13.11 -12.77 -1.05
N GLU A 37 13.89 -13.83 -1.29
CA GLU A 37 15.36 -13.82 -1.26
C GLU A 37 15.99 -12.90 -2.32
N ASN A 38 15.27 -12.60 -3.40
CA ASN A 38 15.74 -11.74 -4.49
C ASN A 38 15.30 -10.29 -4.32
N PHE A 39 14.49 -9.97 -3.30
CA PHE A 39 14.06 -8.61 -3.01
C PHE A 39 15.13 -7.82 -2.23
N PRO A 40 15.20 -6.49 -2.43
CA PRO A 40 16.00 -5.64 -1.57
C PRO A 40 15.44 -5.64 -0.14
N PHE A 41 16.32 -5.54 0.86
CA PHE A 41 15.94 -5.49 2.26
C PHE A 41 16.62 -4.32 2.99
N THR A 42 15.96 -3.82 4.04
CA THR A 42 16.52 -2.75 4.88
C THR A 42 17.51 -3.29 5.90
N LYS A 43 18.28 -2.41 6.57
CA LYS A 43 19.18 -2.79 7.68
C LYS A 43 18.46 -3.54 8.80
N GLN A 44 17.17 -3.27 8.99
CA GLN A 44 16.31 -3.92 9.98
C GLN A 44 15.73 -5.25 9.47
N GLY A 45 16.10 -5.70 8.27
CA GLY A 45 15.61 -6.94 7.65
C GLY A 45 14.21 -6.83 7.05
N ILE A 46 13.68 -5.62 6.84
CA ILE A 46 12.35 -5.44 6.24
C ILE A 46 12.46 -5.65 4.73
N VAL A 47 11.68 -6.60 4.22
CA VAL A 47 11.53 -6.88 2.79
C VAL A 47 10.19 -6.28 2.33
N PRO A 48 10.13 -5.55 1.21
CA PRO A 48 8.88 -4.95 0.75
C PRO A 48 7.98 -6.00 0.09
N ASP A 49 6.67 -5.91 0.33
CA ASP A 49 5.67 -6.78 -0.31
C ASP A 49 5.42 -6.40 -1.78
N ILE A 50 5.42 -5.09 -2.08
CA ILE A 50 5.17 -4.55 -3.42
C ILE A 50 6.12 -3.37 -3.66
N VAL A 51 6.73 -3.32 -4.85
CA VAL A 51 7.58 -2.20 -5.28
C VAL A 51 6.89 -1.43 -6.41
N ILE A 52 6.77 -0.12 -6.24
CA ILE A 52 6.15 0.80 -7.21
C ILE A 52 7.24 1.67 -7.82
N ASN A 53 7.17 1.88 -9.14
CA ASN A 53 8.12 2.73 -9.85
C ASN A 53 8.05 4.18 -9.32
N PRO A 54 9.19 4.80 -8.92
CA PRO A 54 9.21 6.19 -8.43
C PRO A 54 8.66 7.21 -9.43
N HIS A 55 8.74 6.95 -10.74
CA HIS A 55 8.20 7.85 -11.77
C HIS A 55 6.67 8.00 -11.71
N ALA A 56 5.96 7.12 -11.00
CA ALA A 56 4.51 7.19 -10.83
C ALA A 56 4.04 8.31 -9.90
N PHE A 57 4.93 8.93 -9.12
CA PHE A 57 4.54 9.95 -8.12
C PHE A 57 4.63 11.39 -8.64
N PRO A 58 5.76 11.88 -9.19
CA PRO A 58 5.89 13.30 -9.56
C PRO A 58 4.92 13.71 -10.67
N SER A 59 4.70 12.82 -11.64
CA SER A 59 3.83 13.06 -12.80
C SER A 59 2.34 13.15 -12.44
N ARG A 60 1.92 12.46 -11.37
CA ARG A 60 0.51 12.34 -10.98
C ARG A 60 0.13 13.23 -9.80
N GLN A 61 1.11 13.88 -9.17
CA GLN A 61 0.90 14.79 -8.05
C GLN A 61 0.02 14.18 -6.94
N THR A 62 0.39 12.99 -6.47
CA THR A 62 -0.33 12.23 -5.42
C THR A 62 0.46 12.19 -4.10
N PRO A 63 0.75 13.35 -3.45
CA PRO A 63 1.54 13.39 -2.21
C PRO A 63 0.85 12.68 -1.04
N ALA A 64 -0.48 12.60 -1.07
CA ALA A 64 -1.27 11.94 -0.03
C ALA A 64 -0.90 10.47 0.18
N GLN A 65 -0.51 9.73 -0.88
CA GLN A 65 -0.06 8.35 -0.73
C GLN A 65 1.27 8.23 0.03
N LEU A 66 2.16 9.21 -0.14
CA LEU A 66 3.42 9.25 0.60
C LEU A 66 3.17 9.60 2.07
N LEU A 67 2.26 10.55 2.33
CA LEU A 67 1.86 10.91 3.69
C LEU A 67 1.14 9.76 4.41
N GLU A 68 0.29 9.00 3.71
CA GLU A 68 -0.35 7.79 4.21
C GLU A 68 0.70 6.74 4.63
N ALA A 69 1.68 6.46 3.76
CA ALA A 69 2.75 5.51 4.06
C ALA A 69 3.62 5.96 5.24
N ALA A 70 3.95 7.26 5.31
CA ALA A 70 4.71 7.86 6.41
C ALA A 70 3.96 7.75 7.75
N LEU A 71 2.69 8.14 7.79
CA LEU A 71 1.82 8.03 8.95
C LEU A 71 1.68 6.57 9.40
N GLY A 72 1.43 5.66 8.45
CA GLY A 72 1.32 4.22 8.72
C GLY A 72 2.59 3.65 9.35
N LYS A 73 3.78 4.04 8.85
CA LYS A 73 5.06 3.64 9.43
C LYS A 73 5.23 4.17 10.86
N GLY A 74 4.87 5.43 11.11
CA GLY A 74 4.92 6.02 12.46
C GLY A 74 4.00 5.31 13.44
N ILE A 75 2.82 4.85 13.00
CA ILE A 75 1.90 4.06 13.83
C ILE A 75 2.52 2.68 14.13
N ALA A 76 3.06 2.01 13.12
CA ALA A 76 3.69 0.70 13.29
C ALA A 76 4.91 0.71 14.24
N CYS A 77 5.59 1.84 14.37
CA CYS A 77 6.75 2.01 15.27
C CYS A 77 6.37 2.38 16.72
N GLY A 78 5.09 2.27 17.11
CA GLY A 78 4.63 2.54 18.48
C GLY A 78 3.70 3.75 18.62
N GLY A 79 3.23 4.30 17.51
CA GLY A 79 2.19 5.32 17.51
C GLY A 79 0.81 4.75 17.83
N THR A 80 -0.10 5.63 18.25
CA THR A 80 -1.53 5.30 18.40
C THR A 80 -2.26 5.43 17.07
N LEU A 81 -3.40 4.76 16.93
CA LEU A 81 -4.30 4.90 15.78
C LEU A 81 -4.61 6.39 15.49
N ARG A 82 -4.61 6.75 14.21
CA ARG A 82 -4.88 8.09 13.71
C ARG A 82 -5.92 8.04 12.60
N TYR A 83 -6.79 9.04 12.58
CA TYR A 83 -7.76 9.22 11.51
C TYR A 83 -7.20 10.17 10.45
N ALA A 84 -7.27 9.77 9.18
CA ALA A 84 -6.92 10.59 8.03
C ALA A 84 -8.14 11.35 7.49
N THR A 85 -8.97 11.90 8.39
CA THR A 85 -10.20 12.62 8.00
C THR A 85 -9.83 13.89 7.23
N PRO A 86 -10.50 14.20 6.11
CA PRO A 86 -10.27 15.45 5.38
C PRO A 86 -10.34 16.67 6.29
N PHE A 87 -9.41 17.61 6.10
CA PHE A 87 -9.31 18.87 6.87
C PHE A 87 -9.11 18.71 8.39
N SER A 88 -8.58 17.56 8.83
CA SER A 88 -8.24 17.30 10.24
C SER A 88 -6.74 17.51 10.55
N THR A 89 -6.36 17.27 11.80
CA THR A 89 -5.17 17.85 12.45
C THR A 89 -3.80 17.24 12.20
N PRO A 90 -3.56 16.03 11.63
CA PRO A 90 -2.18 15.58 11.49
C PRO A 90 -1.48 16.40 10.39
N SER A 91 -0.68 17.38 10.81
CA SER A 91 0.18 18.15 9.90
C SER A 91 1.35 17.29 9.43
N VAL A 92 1.97 17.70 8.32
CA VAL A 92 3.13 16.99 7.76
C VAL A 92 4.29 16.98 8.77
N GLU A 93 4.46 18.07 9.50
CA GLU A 93 5.46 18.23 10.56
C GLU A 93 5.20 17.21 11.68
N SER A 94 3.95 17.08 12.12
CA SER A 94 3.57 16.11 13.16
C SER A 94 3.87 14.66 12.76
N ILE A 95 3.59 14.29 11.50
CA ILE A 95 3.91 12.96 10.96
C ILE A 95 5.42 12.74 10.94
N THR A 96 6.18 13.77 10.56
CA THR A 96 7.64 13.71 10.46
C THR A 96 8.30 13.57 11.84
N GLU A 97 7.85 14.34 12.83
CA GLU A 97 8.31 14.23 14.21
C GLU A 97 8.05 12.85 14.79
N GLN A 98 6.89 12.25 14.50
CA GLN A 98 6.57 10.90 14.94
C GLN A 98 7.51 9.85 14.34
N LEU A 99 7.96 10.04 13.10
CA LEU A 99 8.88 9.11 12.42
C LEU A 99 10.33 9.23 12.88
N HIS A 100 10.74 10.39 13.37
CA HIS A 100 12.11 10.64 13.84
C HIS A 100 12.31 10.36 15.35
N ARG A 101 11.25 9.99 16.08
CA ARG A 101 11.37 9.47 17.44
C ARG A 101 12.01 8.09 17.45
#